data_AF-A0A5M9GE60-F1
#
_entry.id   AF-A0A5M9GE60-F1
#
_cell.length_a   1.000
_cell.length_b   1.000
_cell.length_c   1.000
_cell.angle_alpha   90.00
_cell.angle_beta   90.00
_cell.angle_gamma   90.00
#
_symmetry.space_group_name_H-M   'P 1'
#
loop_
_entity.id
_entity.type
_entity.pdbx_description
1 polymer ?
#
loop_
_entity_poly.entity_id
_entity_poly.type
_entity_poly.pdbx_seq_one_letter_code
_entity_poly.pdbx_strand_id
1 'polypeptide(L)'
;MKTTRTCKINSITKEQMEDLITLIRTFESAKRYSFNRLIEGENEKELIKKLQPKYLLNKRFCEDAILQVQTILFSQKELLPVYLENNQKKLEKTLQKIDDYERGKKRPKQVSLETCLIGLRKRKQKLEQRIETYAKHIKNKTLPPIIFGGRKNFY
;
A
#
# COMPACT_ATOMS: atom_id res chain seq x y z
N MET A 1 -6.28 33.62 -4.39
CA MET A 1 -6.14 32.64 -5.49
C MET A 1 -4.66 32.29 -5.60
N LYS A 2 -4.23 31.05 -5.30
CA LYS A 2 -2.81 30.66 -5.38
C LYS A 2 -2.49 30.31 -6.85
N THR A 3 -1.62 31.08 -7.49
CA THR A 3 -1.15 30.82 -8.86
C THR A 3 -0.08 29.72 -8.83
N THR A 4 -0.42 28.54 -9.34
CA THR A 4 0.56 27.46 -9.55
C THR A 4 1.13 27.61 -10.95
N ARG A 5 2.46 27.68 -11.07
CA ARG A 5 3.17 27.68 -12.36
C ARG A 5 3.93 26.38 -12.53
N THR A 6 3.73 25.72 -13.66
CA THR A 6 4.51 24.55 -14.06
C THR A 6 5.82 25.02 -14.68
N CYS A 7 6.93 24.77 -14.00
CA CYS A 7 8.28 25.07 -14.48
C CYS A 7 8.99 23.78 -14.91
N LYS A 8 9.86 23.87 -15.92
CA LYS A 8 10.78 22.79 -16.30
C LYS A 8 12.20 23.15 -15.87
N ILE A 9 12.92 22.19 -15.33
CA ILE A 9 14.35 22.32 -15.05
C ILE A 9 15.08 21.95 -16.35
N ASN A 10 15.75 22.92 -16.99
CA ASN A 10 16.39 22.72 -18.30
C ASN A 10 17.71 21.95 -18.22
N SER A 11 18.47 22.17 -17.15
CA SER A 11 19.71 21.47 -16.84
C SER A 11 19.91 21.43 -15.33
N ILE A 12 20.56 20.38 -14.84
CA ILE A 12 20.86 20.20 -13.41
C ILE A 12 22.32 19.81 -13.26
N THR A 13 23.04 20.47 -12.37
CA THR A 13 24.42 20.07 -12.03
C THR A 13 24.39 18.80 -11.17
N LYS A 14 25.55 18.15 -11.00
CA LYS A 14 25.67 16.99 -10.11
C LYS A 14 25.30 17.35 -8.66
N GLU A 15 25.80 18.47 -8.17
CA GLU A 15 25.50 18.99 -6.83
C GLU A 15 24.00 19.25 -6.63
N GLN A 16 23.36 19.94 -7.58
CA GLN A 16 21.91 20.19 -7.52
C GLN A 16 21.09 18.89 -7.57
N MET A 17 21.58 17.87 -8.28
CA MET A 17 20.94 16.55 -8.30
C MET A 17 21.07 15.86 -6.94
N GLU A 18 22.23 15.94 -6.28
CA GLU A 18 22.45 15.39 -4.95
C GLU A 18 21.57 16.07 -3.90
N ASP A 19 21.44 17.39 -3.96
CA ASP A 19 20.52 18.17 -3.12
C ASP A 19 19.06 17.77 -3.34
N LEU A 20 18.66 17.62 -4.61
CA LEU A 20 17.31 17.19 -4.96
C LEU A 20 17.01 15.78 -4.44
N ILE A 21 17.95 14.84 -4.61
CA ILE A 21 17.81 13.47 -4.10
C ILE A 21 17.70 13.49 -2.57
N THR A 22 18.51 14.32 -1.90
CA THR A 22 18.45 14.48 -0.44
C THR A 22 17.10 15.02 0.00
N LEU A 23 16.59 16.06 -0.67
CA LEU A 23 15.27 16.63 -0.40
C LEU A 23 14.15 15.59 -0.59
N ILE A 24 14.17 14.84 -1.70
CA ILE A 24 13.19 13.77 -1.97
C ILE A 24 13.24 12.71 -0.88
N ARG A 25 14.43 12.25 -0.48
CA ARG A 25 14.60 11.24 0.58
C ARG A 25 14.04 11.73 1.91
N THR A 26 14.32 12.98 2.26
CA THR A 26 13.85 13.62 3.49
C THR A 26 12.33 13.77 3.48
N PHE A 27 11.76 14.25 2.37
CA PHE A 27 10.32 14.39 2.20
C PHE A 27 9.57 13.05 2.27
N GLU A 28 10.06 12.01 1.57
CA GLU A 28 9.47 10.67 1.64
C GLU A 28 9.57 10.06 3.04
N SER A 29 10.64 10.35 3.78
CA SER A 29 10.78 9.93 5.18
C SER A 29 9.78 10.66 6.09
N ALA A 30 9.57 11.96 5.87
CA ALA A 30 8.56 12.75 6.58
C ALA A 30 7.14 12.22 6.31
N LYS A 31 6.82 11.84 5.07
CA LYS A 31 5.55 11.19 4.70
C LYS A 31 5.34 9.87 5.43
N ARG A 32 6.33 8.97 5.42
CA ARG A 32 6.24 7.68 6.13
C ARG A 32 6.01 7.86 7.63
N TYR A 33 6.75 8.79 8.24
CA TYR A 33 6.57 9.12 9.65
C TYR A 33 5.17 9.66 9.91
N SER A 34 4.70 10.59 9.08
CA SER A 34 3.37 11.18 9.20
C SER A 34 2.26 10.14 9.07
N PHE A 35 2.41 9.18 8.17
CA PHE A 35 1.46 8.08 7.99
C PHE A 35 1.26 7.27 9.27
N ASN A 36 2.35 6.87 9.93
CA ASN A 36 2.26 6.11 11.17
C ASN A 36 1.62 6.94 12.30
N ARG A 37 2.03 8.21 12.44
CA ARG A 37 1.49 9.11 13.48
C ARG A 37 0.00 9.40 13.29
N LEU A 38 -0.45 9.59 12.05
CA LEU A 38 -1.87 9.81 11.76
C LEU A 38 -2.71 8.55 12.01
N ILE A 39 -2.16 7.35 11.76
CA ILE A 39 -2.83 6.09 12.14
C ILE A 39 -2.96 5.94 13.66
N GLU A 40 -1.95 6.38 14.41
CA GLU A 40 -1.94 6.39 15.87
C GLU A 40 -2.83 7.49 16.47
N GLY A 41 -3.42 8.36 15.64
CA GLY A 41 -4.36 9.40 16.06
C GLY A 41 -3.72 10.72 16.45
N GLU A 42 -2.45 10.98 16.09
CA GLU A 42 -1.85 12.29 16.32
C GLU A 42 -2.55 13.40 15.53
N ASN A 43 -2.65 14.59 16.13
CA ASN A 43 -3.22 15.76 15.49
C ASN A 43 -2.31 16.34 14.41
N GLU A 44 -2.87 16.70 13.26
CA GLU A 44 -2.17 17.26 12.10
C GLU A 44 -1.34 18.51 12.42
N LYS A 45 -1.89 19.46 13.19
CA LYS A 45 -1.20 20.72 13.50
C LYS A 45 0.03 20.48 14.37
N GLU A 46 -0.08 19.58 15.33
CA GLU A 46 1.04 19.19 16.19
C GLU A 46 2.08 18.38 15.40
N LEU A 47 1.62 17.53 14.48
CA LEU A 47 2.51 16.80 13.59
C LEU A 47 3.33 17.73 12.69
N ILE A 48 2.73 18.78 12.11
CA ILE A 48 3.47 19.81 11.34
C ILE A 48 4.58 20.45 12.17
N LYS A 49 4.30 20.78 13.44
CA LYS A 49 5.29 21.36 14.36
C LYS A 49 6.43 20.38 14.67
N LYS A 50 6.15 19.07 14.75
CA LYS A 50 7.18 18.03 14.95
C LYS A 50 8.02 17.79 13.69
N LEU A 51 7.40 17.82 12.51
CA LEU A 51 8.07 17.50 11.24
C LEU A 51 9.14 18.54 10.88
N GLN A 52 8.87 19.83 11.11
CA GLN A 52 9.80 20.92 10.74
C GLN A 52 11.19 20.76 11.36
N PRO A 53 11.36 20.69 12.70
CA PRO A 53 12.68 20.50 13.30
C PRO A 53 13.25 19.10 13.07
N LYS A 54 12.40 18.07 12.90
CA LYS A 54 12.85 16.68 12.72
C LYS A 54 13.46 16.41 11.35
N TYR A 55 12.88 16.99 10.30
CA TYR A 55 13.28 16.76 8.92
C TYR A 55 13.90 18.00 8.27
N LEU A 56 14.06 19.10 9.02
CA LEU A 56 14.56 20.38 8.52
C LEU A 56 13.80 20.89 7.28
N LEU A 57 12.51 20.56 7.21
CA LEU A 57 11.61 20.96 6.13
C LEU A 57 10.88 22.24 6.52
N ASN A 58 10.63 23.11 5.54
CA ASN A 58 9.76 24.25 5.78
C ASN A 58 8.31 23.79 6.02
N LYS A 59 7.52 24.67 6.65
CA LYS A 59 6.11 24.40 6.97
C LYS A 59 5.29 23.89 5.78
N ARG A 60 5.53 24.42 4.58
CA ARG A 60 4.79 24.04 3.37
C ARG A 60 5.04 22.58 2.99
N PHE A 61 6.29 22.13 2.97
CA PHE A 61 6.61 20.73 2.71
C PHE A 61 5.99 19.80 3.77
N CYS A 62 5.95 20.22 5.04
CA CYS A 62 5.30 19.44 6.09
C CYS A 62 3.77 19.32 5.89
N GLU A 63 3.11 20.42 5.50
CA GLU A 63 1.68 20.43 5.14
C GLU A 63 1.40 19.52 3.94
N ASP A 64 2.22 19.62 2.88
CA ASP A 64 2.07 18.79 1.68
C ASP A 64 2.31 17.31 1.98
N ALA A 65 3.26 16.97 2.86
CA ALA A 65 3.51 15.59 3.29
C ALA A 65 2.28 14.99 3.99
N ILE A 66 1.67 15.74 4.91
CA ILE A 66 0.45 15.32 5.61
C ILE A 66 -0.73 15.18 4.66
N LEU A 67 -0.92 16.15 3.75
CA LEU A 67 -2.00 16.11 2.76
C LEU A 67 -1.90 14.88 1.86
N GLN A 68 -0.70 14.56 1.37
CA GLN A 68 -0.46 13.34 0.58
C GLN A 68 -0.78 12.08 1.39
N VAL A 69 -0.39 12.05 2.66
CA VAL A 69 -0.67 10.92 3.55
C VAL A 69 -2.17 10.75 3.82
N GLN A 70 -2.91 11.83 4.07
CA GLN A 70 -4.37 11.78 4.22
C GLN A 70 -5.04 11.24 2.97
N THR A 71 -4.59 11.67 1.80
CA THR A 71 -5.08 11.17 0.51
C THR A 71 -4.84 9.67 0.37
N ILE A 72 -3.65 9.19 0.76
CA ILE A 72 -3.33 7.76 0.77
C ILE A 72 -4.26 7.01 1.74
N LEU A 73 -4.41 7.51 2.98
CA LEU A 73 -5.27 6.88 3.98
C LEU A 73 -6.72 6.78 3.52
N PHE A 74 -7.24 7.84 2.89
CA PHE A 74 -8.58 7.88 2.32
C PHE A 74 -8.73 6.83 1.21
N SER A 75 -7.84 6.84 0.22
CA SER A 75 -7.86 5.88 -0.88
C SER A 75 -7.78 4.43 -0.38
N GLN A 76 -6.97 4.16 0.64
CA GLN A 76 -6.80 2.82 1.19
C GLN A 76 -8.05 2.34 1.94
N LYS A 77 -8.77 3.25 2.61
CA LYS A 77 -10.07 2.93 3.21
C LYS A 77 -11.10 2.58 2.15
N GLU A 78 -11.15 3.32 1.05
CA GLU A 78 -12.08 3.06 -0.06
C GLU A 78 -11.77 1.76 -0.81
N LEU A 79 -10.48 1.42 -0.97
CA LEU A 79 -10.06 0.22 -1.69
C LEU A 79 -10.22 -1.07 -0.87
N LEU A 80 -10.28 -0.98 0.46
CA LEU A 80 -10.30 -2.17 1.33
C LEU A 80 -11.53 -3.08 1.09
N PRO A 81 -12.77 -2.57 0.97
CA PRO A 81 -13.93 -3.38 0.58
C PRO A 81 -13.77 -4.02 -0.80
N VAL A 82 -13.22 -3.28 -1.77
CA VAL A 82 -12.97 -3.78 -3.12
C VAL A 82 -11.95 -4.91 -3.10
N TYR A 83 -10.92 -4.83 -2.26
CA TYR A 83 -9.95 -5.91 -2.07
C TYR A 83 -10.57 -7.14 -1.39
N LEU A 84 -11.44 -6.95 -0.40
CA LEU A 84 -12.18 -8.04 0.22
C LEU A 84 -13.00 -8.81 -0.83
N GLU A 85 -13.84 -8.11 -1.58
CA GLU A 85 -14.71 -8.69 -2.61
C GLU A 85 -13.88 -9.41 -3.69
N ASN A 86 -12.80 -8.79 -4.17
CA ASN A 86 -11.93 -9.40 -5.16
C ASN A 86 -11.26 -10.69 -4.66
N ASN A 87 -10.90 -10.76 -3.38
CA ASN A 87 -10.32 -11.98 -2.81
C ASN A 87 -11.39 -13.06 -2.58
N GLN A 88 -12.61 -12.69 -2.20
CA GLN A 88 -13.75 -13.62 -2.12
C GLN A 88 -14.04 -14.26 -3.49
N LYS A 89 -14.17 -13.46 -4.55
CA LYS A 89 -14.34 -13.98 -5.92
C LYS A 89 -13.19 -14.89 -6.37
N LYS A 90 -11.95 -14.60 -5.94
CA LYS A 90 -10.79 -15.47 -6.21
C LYS A 90 -10.87 -16.78 -5.43
N LEU A 91 -11.38 -16.75 -4.20
CA LEU A 91 -11.58 -17.93 -3.37
C LEU A 91 -12.63 -18.85 -3.98
N GLU A 92 -13.80 -18.31 -4.35
CA GLU A 92 -14.86 -19.04 -5.05
C GLU A 92 -14.35 -19.77 -6.30
N LYS A 93 -13.64 -19.04 -7.17
CA LYS A 93 -13.02 -19.64 -8.37
C LYS A 93 -11.98 -20.72 -8.03
N THR A 94 -11.29 -20.60 -6.90
CA THR A 94 -10.31 -21.61 -6.44
C THR A 94 -11.03 -22.85 -5.93
N LEU A 95 -12.12 -22.69 -5.16
CA LEU A 95 -12.97 -23.78 -4.69
C LEU A 95 -13.60 -24.53 -5.86
N GLN A 96 -14.16 -23.82 -6.84
CA GLN A 96 -14.73 -24.44 -8.04
C GLN A 96 -13.69 -25.26 -8.80
N LYS A 97 -12.44 -24.78 -8.90
CA LYS A 97 -11.36 -25.54 -9.54
C LYS A 97 -11.00 -26.80 -8.78
N ILE A 98 -10.96 -26.74 -7.44
CA ILE A 98 -10.70 -27.93 -6.60
C ILE A 98 -11.81 -28.96 -6.85
N ASP A 99 -13.07 -28.55 -6.79
CA ASP A 99 -14.24 -29.40 -7.06
C ASP A 99 -14.22 -30.03 -8.45
N ASP A 100 -13.90 -29.25 -9.49
CA ASP A 100 -13.79 -29.75 -10.87
C ASP A 100 -12.71 -30.83 -11.02
N TYR A 101 -11.59 -30.69 -10.29
CA TYR A 101 -10.50 -31.67 -10.31
C TYR A 101 -10.83 -32.92 -9.48
N GLU A 102 -11.41 -32.76 -8.30
CA GLU A 102 -11.81 -33.87 -7.43
C GLU A 102 -12.93 -34.72 -8.07
N ARG A 103 -13.87 -34.09 -8.79
CA ARG A 103 -14.93 -34.78 -9.56
C ARG A 103 -14.48 -35.29 -10.93
N GLY A 104 -13.21 -35.07 -11.31
CA GLY A 104 -12.67 -35.51 -12.61
C GLY A 104 -13.20 -34.76 -13.84
N LYS A 105 -13.92 -33.65 -13.68
CA LYS A 105 -14.39 -32.79 -14.79
C LYS A 105 -13.23 -32.12 -15.53
N LYS A 106 -12.10 -31.92 -14.85
CA LYS A 106 -10.86 -31.36 -15.40
C LYS A 106 -9.68 -32.23 -15.00
N ARG A 107 -8.60 -32.18 -15.79
CA ARG A 107 -7.32 -32.78 -15.47
C ARG A 107 -6.19 -31.79 -15.70
N PRO A 108 -5.19 -31.71 -14.79
CA PRO A 108 -4.04 -30.85 -14.98
C PRO A 108 -3.20 -31.34 -16.17
N LYS A 109 -2.69 -30.40 -16.97
CA LYS A 109 -1.90 -30.71 -18.19
C LYS A 109 -0.40 -30.90 -17.93
N GLN A 110 0.15 -30.19 -16.95
CA GLN A 110 1.61 -30.09 -16.74
C GLN A 110 2.12 -30.86 -15.52
N VAL A 111 1.27 -31.10 -14.53
CA VAL A 111 1.67 -31.66 -13.23
C VAL A 111 0.66 -32.72 -12.80
N SER A 112 1.05 -33.59 -11.86
CA SER A 112 0.14 -34.58 -11.29
C SER A 112 -1.06 -33.92 -10.59
N LEU A 113 -2.19 -34.65 -10.54
CA LEU A 113 -3.42 -34.21 -9.86
C LEU A 113 -3.15 -33.85 -8.40
N GLU A 114 -2.41 -34.70 -7.70
CA GLU A 114 -2.04 -34.50 -6.30
C GLU A 114 -1.26 -33.19 -6.09
N THR A 115 -0.21 -32.97 -6.88
CA THR A 115 0.60 -31.72 -6.81
C THR A 115 -0.26 -30.49 -7.09
N CYS A 116 -1.15 -30.57 -8.08
CA CYS A 116 -2.07 -29.48 -8.41
C CYS A 116 -3.00 -29.15 -7.25
N LEU A 117 -3.63 -30.17 -6.64
CA LEU A 117 -4.54 -30.01 -5.51
C LEU A 117 -3.83 -29.44 -4.28
N ILE A 118 -2.60 -29.88 -3.98
CA ILE A 118 -1.77 -29.30 -2.91
C ILE A 118 -1.55 -27.80 -3.14
N GLY A 119 -1.20 -27.40 -4.37
CA GLY A 119 -1.02 -26.00 -4.73
C GLY A 119 -2.29 -25.17 -4.59
N LEU A 120 -3.44 -25.71 -5.02
CA LEU A 120 -4.75 -25.06 -4.89
C LEU A 120 -5.19 -24.93 -3.43
N ARG A 121 -4.96 -25.95 -2.60
CA ARG A 121 -5.25 -25.90 -1.16
C ARG A 121 -4.40 -24.86 -0.44
N LYS A 122 -3.10 -24.75 -0.75
CA LYS A 122 -2.23 -23.66 -0.24
C LYS A 122 -2.73 -22.28 -0.67
N ARG A 123 -3.15 -22.16 -1.93
CA ARG A 123 -3.73 -20.91 -2.46
C ARG A 123 -5.03 -20.54 -1.73
N LYS A 124 -5.92 -21.52 -1.50
CA LYS A 124 -7.17 -21.37 -0.74
C LYS A 124 -6.88 -20.80 0.65
N GLN A 125 -6.00 -21.45 1.41
CA GLN A 125 -5.61 -21.02 2.75
C GLN A 125 -5.09 -19.57 2.77
N LYS A 126 -4.24 -19.20 1.80
CA LYS A 126 -3.71 -17.83 1.69
C LYS A 126 -4.79 -16.80 1.36
N LEU A 127 -5.82 -17.16 0.58
CA LEU A 127 -6.95 -16.29 0.27
C LEU A 127 -7.86 -16.12 1.50
N GLU A 128 -8.15 -17.20 2.21
CA GLU A 128 -8.94 -17.19 3.46
C GLU A 128 -8.30 -16.26 4.50
N GLN A 129 -6.99 -16.43 4.76
CA GLN A 129 -6.24 -15.55 5.67
C GLN A 129 -6.32 -14.07 5.29
N ARG A 130 -6.24 -13.76 3.99
CA ARG A 130 -6.35 -12.38 3.50
C ARG A 130 -7.75 -11.81 3.68
N ILE A 131 -8.77 -12.58 3.36
CA ILE A 131 -10.18 -12.20 3.53
C ILE A 131 -10.46 -11.91 5.01
N GLU A 132 -10.03 -12.79 5.90
CA GLU A 132 -10.17 -12.62 7.35
C GLU A 132 -9.46 -11.35 7.83
N THR A 133 -8.22 -11.13 7.37
CA THR A 133 -7.44 -9.93 7.70
C THR A 133 -8.17 -8.66 7.27
N TYR A 134 -8.65 -8.59 6.02
CA TYR A 134 -9.37 -7.42 5.53
C TYR A 134 -10.71 -7.22 6.24
N ALA A 135 -11.48 -8.28 6.48
CA ALA A 135 -12.73 -8.21 7.22
C ALA A 135 -12.51 -7.67 8.65
N LYS A 136 -11.45 -8.10 9.33
CA LYS A 136 -11.06 -7.60 10.66
C LYS A 136 -10.74 -6.10 10.62
N HIS A 137 -9.97 -5.64 9.62
CA HIS A 137 -9.64 -4.23 9.47
C HIS A 137 -10.88 -3.37 9.18
N ILE A 138 -11.78 -3.83 8.30
CA ILE A 138 -13.05 -3.15 8.01
C ILE A 138 -13.90 -3.04 9.29
N LYS A 139 -14.08 -4.16 10.02
CA LYS A 139 -14.85 -4.19 11.27
C LYS A 139 -14.31 -3.22 12.31
N ASN A 140 -12.99 -3.20 12.47
CA ASN A 140 -12.32 -2.35 13.45
C ASN A 140 -12.08 -0.91 12.96
N LYS A 141 -12.50 -0.57 11.73
CA LYS A 141 -12.21 0.73 11.07
C LYS A 141 -10.71 1.08 11.05
N THR A 142 -9.85 0.06 10.97
CA THR A 142 -8.39 0.20 10.86
C THR A 142 -7.92 -0.12 9.44
N LEU A 143 -6.64 0.13 9.15
CA LEU A 143 -6.02 -0.20 7.87
C LEU A 143 -4.97 -1.30 8.05
N PRO A 144 -4.80 -2.18 7.04
CA PRO A 144 -3.64 -3.07 7.01
C PRO A 144 -2.34 -2.28 6.87
N PRO A 145 -1.20 -2.85 7.28
CA PRO A 145 0.09 -2.19 7.16
C PRO A 145 0.40 -1.91 5.68
N ILE A 146 0.87 -0.69 5.41
CA ILE A 146 1.26 -0.26 4.06
C ILE A 146 2.77 -0.30 3.94
N ILE A 147 3.22 -0.93 2.86
CA ILE A 147 4.62 -0.94 2.48
C ILE A 147 4.84 0.21 1.50
N PHE A 148 5.69 1.17 1.88
CA PHE A 148 6.07 2.28 1.01
C PHE A 148 7.20 1.86 0.06
N GLY A 149 6.91 1.89 -1.24
CA GLY A 149 7.87 1.53 -2.29
C GLY A 149 7.51 0.22 -2.99
N GLY A 150 8.05 0.04 -4.20
CA GLY A 150 7.82 -1.17 -4.99
C GLY A 150 8.67 -2.34 -4.52
N ARG A 151 8.33 -3.55 -4.99
CA ARG A 151 9.06 -4.79 -4.67
C ARG A 151 10.58 -4.71 -4.90
N LYS A 152 11.01 -3.95 -5.92
CA LYS A 152 12.44 -3.74 -6.25
C LYS A 152 13.24 -3.05 -5.13
N ASN A 153 12.58 -2.41 -4.18
CA ASN A 153 13.25 -1.69 -3.09
C ASN A 153 13.45 -2.57 -1.84
N PHE A 154 13.03 -3.84 -1.87
CA PHE A 154 13.05 -4.77 -0.74
C PHE A 154 13.91 -6.03 -1.00
N TYR A 155 14.57 -6.11 -2.16
CA TYR A 155 15.45 -7.21 -2.58
C TYR A 155 16.67 -6.65 -3.30
#